data_AF-A0A962Q8E5-F1
#
_entry.id   AF-A0A962Q8E5-F1
#
_cell.length_a   1.000
_cell.length_b   1.000
_cell.length_c   1.000
_cell.angle_alpha   90.00
_cell.angle_beta   90.00
_cell.angle_gamma   90.00
#
_symmetry.space_group_name_H-M   'P 1'
#
loop_
_entity.id
_entity.type
_entity.pdbx_description
1 polymer ?
#
loop_
_entity_poly.entity_id
_entity_poly.type
_entity_poly.pdbx_seq_one_letter_code
_entity_poly.pdbx_strand_id
1 'polypeptide(L)'
;MIKPFLTLSIATALAIALSGCSDKAEPPAEHSAAEQVFINGAIYTADPAQRSVSAMAVSGDRIRFVGNDEAAATWIGADTTVTDLQGKRVLPGLHDAHVHPAGVIEVEDCNLDNEPVDLAQLAEFAAACVERLAIPDGDWLLVKQWNFAQNNRPAGDLKTLRQALDRASVKHPILLGG
;
A
#
# COMPACT_ATOMS: atom_id res chain seq x y z
N MET A 1 -46.30 62.42 51.93
CA MET A 1 -46.44 61.60 50.71
C MET A 1 -46.08 60.16 51.04
N ILE A 2 -47.04 59.25 50.87
CA ILE A 2 -46.94 57.81 50.58
C ILE A 2 -46.20 56.89 51.61
N LYS A 3 -47.01 56.11 52.33
CA LYS A 3 -46.76 54.79 52.98
C LYS A 3 -46.76 53.66 51.89
N PRO A 4 -46.52 52.35 52.18
CA PRO A 4 -45.58 51.62 53.06
C PRO A 4 -45.12 50.26 52.41
N PHE A 5 -44.87 49.20 53.20
CA PHE A 5 -44.74 47.75 52.85
C PHE A 5 -43.39 47.29 52.23
N LEU A 6 -42.83 46.09 52.48
CA LEU A 6 -43.45 44.81 52.81
C LEU A 6 -42.41 43.86 53.49
N THR A 7 -42.90 43.11 54.46
CA THR A 7 -42.35 41.92 55.14
C THR A 7 -42.29 40.67 54.24
N LEU A 8 -41.60 39.62 54.73
CA LEU A 8 -41.80 38.18 54.41
C LEU A 8 -41.31 37.75 53.00
N SER A 9 -40.73 36.57 52.73
CA SER A 9 -40.72 35.27 53.39
C SER A 9 -39.52 34.46 52.90
N ILE A 10 -38.87 33.74 53.82
CA ILE A 10 -38.09 32.55 53.52
C ILE A 10 -39.08 31.43 53.12
N ALA A 11 -38.68 30.59 52.16
CA ALA A 11 -39.34 29.34 51.70
C ALA A 11 -40.28 29.43 50.47
N THR A 12 -39.72 29.15 49.29
CA THR A 12 -40.38 28.60 48.08
C THR A 12 -39.25 28.33 47.06
N ALA A 13 -39.06 27.22 46.36
CA ALA A 13 -39.77 25.97 46.21
C ALA A 13 -38.74 24.90 45.77
N LEU A 14 -38.64 23.82 46.54
CA LEU A 14 -37.94 22.58 46.24
C LEU A 14 -38.76 21.75 45.23
N ALA A 15 -38.98 22.26 44.01
CA ALA A 15 -39.92 21.63 43.07
C ALA A 15 -39.49 21.72 41.60
N ILE A 16 -38.22 21.47 41.30
CA ILE A 16 -37.77 21.18 39.92
C ILE A 16 -36.75 20.04 39.97
N ALA A 17 -37.20 18.83 40.30
CA ALA A 17 -36.34 17.64 40.34
C ALA A 17 -37.01 16.39 39.76
N LEU A 18 -37.91 16.53 38.77
CA LEU A 18 -38.64 15.39 38.18
C LEU A 18 -38.85 15.54 36.65
N SER A 19 -37.87 16.04 35.89
CA SER A 19 -37.93 16.00 34.41
C SER A 19 -36.61 15.65 33.72
N GLY A 20 -35.70 14.99 34.43
CA GLY A 20 -34.45 14.50 33.84
C GLY A 20 -34.32 13.00 34.04
N CYS A 21 -34.90 12.23 33.11
CA CYS A 21 -34.52 10.87 32.69
C CYS A 21 -35.70 10.29 31.90
N SER A 22 -35.95 10.83 30.70
CA SER A 22 -36.47 9.97 29.65
C SER A 22 -35.24 9.53 28.88
N ASP A 23 -34.72 8.34 29.21
CA ASP A 23 -33.84 7.63 28.29
C ASP A 23 -34.67 7.35 27.04
N LYS A 24 -34.67 8.30 26.11
CA LYS A 24 -34.97 7.96 24.72
C LYS A 24 -33.80 7.08 24.32
N ALA A 25 -34.03 5.77 24.34
CA ALA A 25 -33.16 4.83 23.67
C ALA A 25 -32.89 5.40 22.29
N GLU A 26 -31.64 5.79 22.04
CA GLU A 26 -31.20 6.22 20.74
C GLU A 26 -31.48 5.04 19.79
N PRO A 27 -32.26 5.22 18.71
CA PRO A 27 -32.49 4.13 17.78
C PRO A 27 -31.12 3.61 17.34
N PRO A 28 -30.96 2.27 17.17
CA PRO A 28 -29.70 1.72 16.69
C PRO A 28 -29.26 2.53 15.47
N ALA A 29 -28.00 2.95 15.43
CA ALA A 29 -27.49 3.68 14.27
C ALA A 29 -27.84 2.88 13.02
N GLU A 30 -28.72 3.44 12.17
CA GLU A 30 -29.11 2.85 10.89
C GLU A 30 -27.83 2.73 10.06
N HIS A 31 -27.24 1.53 10.03
CA HIS A 31 -26.13 1.26 9.14
C HIS A 31 -26.70 1.20 7.72
N SER A 32 -26.26 2.12 6.86
CA SER A 32 -26.57 2.06 5.44
C SER A 32 -26.13 0.72 4.87
N ALA A 33 -26.96 0.13 4.00
CA ALA A 33 -26.60 -1.07 3.25
C ALA A 33 -25.22 -0.92 2.58
N ALA A 34 -24.49 -2.03 2.48
CA ALA A 34 -23.18 -2.07 1.87
C ALA A 34 -23.27 -2.22 0.35
N GLU A 35 -22.24 -1.78 -0.38
CA GLU A 35 -22.16 -1.97 -1.83
C GLU A 35 -21.93 -3.44 -2.20
N GLN A 36 -21.08 -4.14 -1.43
CA GLN A 36 -20.77 -5.56 -1.63
C GLN A 36 -20.84 -6.33 -0.31
N VAL A 37 -21.47 -7.50 -0.34
CA VAL A 37 -21.49 -8.44 0.77
C VAL A 37 -21.02 -9.80 0.30
N PHE A 38 -20.01 -10.34 0.96
CA PHE A 38 -19.49 -11.68 0.73
C PHE A 38 -20.00 -12.60 1.85
N ILE A 39 -20.55 -13.75 1.49
CA ILE A 39 -21.11 -14.73 2.43
C ILE A 39 -20.54 -16.13 2.19
N ASN A 40 -20.77 -17.05 3.12
CA ASN A 40 -20.40 -18.45 3.01
C ASN A 40 -18.90 -18.61 2.70
N GLY A 41 -18.06 -17.81 3.35
CA GLY A 41 -16.61 -17.82 3.20
C GLY A 41 -15.88 -18.43 4.39
N ALA A 42 -14.56 -18.60 4.23
CA ALA A 42 -13.62 -18.73 5.33
C ALA A 42 -12.75 -17.46 5.35
N ILE A 43 -13.18 -16.42 6.04
CA ILE A 43 -12.53 -15.10 6.00
C ILE A 43 -11.61 -14.96 7.21
N TYR A 44 -10.30 -14.86 6.96
CA TYR A 44 -9.31 -14.61 8.00
C TYR A 44 -9.15 -13.11 8.23
N THR A 45 -9.36 -12.64 9.46
CA THR A 45 -9.35 -11.20 9.81
C THR A 45 -7.99 -10.71 10.32
N ALA A 46 -7.08 -11.63 10.66
CA ALA A 46 -5.87 -11.37 11.44
C ALA A 46 -6.10 -10.75 12.84
N ASP A 47 -7.36 -10.65 13.30
CA ASP A 47 -7.70 -10.25 14.67
C ASP A 47 -7.64 -11.47 15.60
N PRO A 48 -6.80 -11.49 16.65
CA PRO A 48 -6.74 -12.58 17.62
C PRO A 48 -8.07 -12.90 18.30
N ALA A 49 -8.95 -11.90 18.48
CA ALA A 49 -10.26 -12.07 19.12
C ALA A 49 -11.32 -12.66 18.19
N GLN A 50 -11.16 -12.47 16.87
CA GLN A 50 -12.12 -12.92 15.87
C GLN A 50 -11.42 -13.42 14.60
N ARG A 51 -10.54 -14.42 14.74
CA ARG A 51 -9.60 -14.83 13.69
C ARG A 51 -10.24 -15.28 12.38
N SER A 52 -11.41 -15.91 12.43
CA SER A 52 -12.09 -16.44 11.25
C SER A 52 -13.58 -16.16 11.33
N VAL A 53 -14.16 -15.70 10.23
CA VAL A 53 -15.58 -15.42 10.07
C VAL A 53 -16.10 -15.94 8.73
N SER A 54 -17.42 -15.91 8.50
CA SER A 54 -18.01 -16.42 7.26
C SER A 54 -18.46 -15.34 6.28
N ALA A 55 -18.66 -14.11 6.76
CA ALA A 55 -19.13 -13.01 5.94
C ALA A 55 -18.40 -11.68 6.19
N MET A 56 -18.42 -10.82 5.17
CA MET A 56 -17.83 -9.49 5.18
C MET A 56 -18.65 -8.53 4.31
N ALA A 57 -18.85 -7.30 4.76
CA ALA A 57 -19.47 -6.24 3.98
C ALA A 57 -18.48 -5.11 3.68
N VAL A 58 -18.48 -4.62 2.45
CA VAL A 58 -17.55 -3.61 1.93
C VAL A 58 -18.32 -2.46 1.29
N SER A 59 -17.84 -1.24 1.48
CA SER A 59 -18.34 -0.05 0.77
C SER A 59 -17.16 0.85 0.43
N GLY A 60 -16.98 1.15 -0.85
CA GLY A 60 -15.78 1.83 -1.35
C GLY A 60 -14.50 1.09 -0.96
N ASP A 61 -13.61 1.79 -0.26
CA ASP A 61 -12.31 1.30 0.21
C ASP A 61 -12.32 0.73 1.63
N ARG A 62 -13.50 0.57 2.25
CA ARG A 62 -13.63 0.18 3.66
C ARG A 62 -14.45 -1.09 3.86
N ILE A 63 -13.93 -1.94 4.74
CA ILE A 63 -14.69 -3.03 5.36
C ILE A 63 -15.62 -2.41 6.40
N ARG A 64 -16.92 -2.60 6.23
CA ARG A 64 -17.96 -2.08 7.12
C ARG A 64 -18.38 -3.10 8.18
N PHE A 65 -18.22 -4.39 7.86
CA PHE A 65 -18.60 -5.50 8.73
C PHE A 65 -17.79 -6.75 8.45
N VAL A 66 -17.54 -7.53 9.50
CA VAL A 66 -17.02 -8.90 9.47
C VAL A 66 -17.73 -9.73 10.54
N GLY A 67 -18.23 -10.91 10.19
CA GLY A 67 -18.99 -11.74 11.11
C GLY A 67 -19.62 -12.95 10.44
N ASN A 68 -20.73 -13.45 10.98
CA ASN A 68 -21.45 -14.58 10.38
C ASN A 68 -22.38 -14.15 9.24
N ASP A 69 -22.84 -15.13 8.46
CA ASP A 69 -23.71 -14.93 7.30
C ASP A 69 -25.06 -14.33 7.71
N GLU A 70 -25.58 -14.70 8.89
CA GLU A 70 -26.85 -14.21 9.40
C GLU A 70 -26.80 -12.72 9.72
N ALA A 71 -25.76 -12.25 10.41
CA ALA A 71 -25.61 -10.84 10.74
C ALA A 71 -25.26 -10.00 9.51
N ALA A 72 -24.62 -10.60 8.48
CA ALA A 72 -24.36 -9.94 7.21
C ALA A 72 -25.64 -9.54 6.47
N ALA A 73 -26.76 -10.24 6.70
CA ALA A 73 -28.04 -9.90 6.07
C ALA A 73 -28.51 -8.46 6.34
N THR A 74 -28.13 -7.89 7.50
CA THR A 74 -28.46 -6.49 7.86
C THR A 74 -27.75 -5.46 6.98
N TRP A 75 -26.71 -5.87 6.25
CA TRP A 75 -25.93 -5.02 5.34
C TRP A 75 -26.39 -5.14 3.88
N ILE A 76 -27.41 -5.94 3.59
CA ILE A 76 -27.92 -6.18 2.23
C ILE A 76 -29.13 -5.28 1.98
N GLY A 77 -29.00 -4.37 1.02
CA GLY A 77 -30.07 -3.51 0.50
C GLY A 77 -30.36 -3.78 -0.97
N ALA A 78 -31.24 -2.96 -1.56
CA ALA A 78 -31.70 -3.12 -2.94
C ALA A 78 -30.56 -3.10 -3.98
N ASP A 79 -29.51 -2.32 -3.72
CA ASP A 79 -28.38 -2.12 -4.63
C ASP A 79 -27.12 -2.91 -4.21
N THR A 80 -27.20 -3.76 -3.19
CA THR A 80 -26.06 -4.54 -2.69
C THR A 80 -25.76 -5.72 -3.62
N THR A 81 -24.50 -5.85 -4.04
CA THR A 81 -24.04 -7.05 -4.73
C THR A 81 -23.65 -8.12 -3.71
N VAL A 82 -24.37 -9.25 -3.71
CA VAL A 82 -24.08 -10.38 -2.82
C VAL A 82 -23.26 -11.44 -3.56
N THR A 83 -22.11 -11.82 -3.01
CA THR A 83 -21.21 -12.84 -3.55
C THR A 83 -21.13 -14.02 -2.59
N ASP A 84 -21.60 -15.20 -3.03
CA ASP A 84 -21.38 -16.47 -2.35
C ASP A 84 -19.96 -16.97 -2.61
N LEU A 85 -19.15 -17.07 -1.55
CA LEU A 85 -17.77 -17.52 -1.62
C LEU A 85 -17.63 -19.04 -1.71
N GLN A 86 -18.69 -19.82 -1.50
CA GLN A 86 -18.70 -21.28 -1.62
C GLN A 86 -17.60 -21.96 -0.78
N GLY A 87 -17.41 -21.46 0.44
CA GLY A 87 -16.38 -21.91 1.38
C GLY A 87 -14.95 -21.45 1.05
N LYS A 88 -14.74 -20.62 0.02
CA LYS A 88 -13.40 -20.11 -0.34
C LYS A 88 -12.82 -19.24 0.76
N ARG A 89 -11.49 -19.23 0.83
CA ARG A 89 -10.70 -18.45 1.79
C ARG A 89 -10.53 -17.01 1.32
N VAL A 90 -10.78 -16.06 2.22
CA VAL A 90 -10.35 -14.66 2.06
C VAL A 90 -9.24 -14.38 3.06
N LEU A 91 -8.18 -13.73 2.60
CA LEU A 91 -7.04 -13.29 3.42
C LEU A 91 -6.89 -11.76 3.28
N PRO A 92 -6.32 -11.08 4.28
CA PRO A 92 -5.82 -9.73 4.08
C PRO A 92 -4.85 -9.70 2.89
N GLY A 93 -4.86 -8.61 2.14
CA GLY A 93 -3.88 -8.39 1.08
C GLY A 93 -2.45 -8.48 1.65
N LEU A 94 -1.53 -9.06 0.87
CA LEU A 94 -0.12 -9.10 1.26
C LEU A 94 0.42 -7.67 1.35
N HIS A 95 1.03 -7.34 2.49
CA HIS A 95 1.65 -6.04 2.72
C HIS A 95 3.15 -6.23 2.92
N ASP A 96 3.93 -5.74 1.97
CA ASP A 96 5.39 -5.73 2.06
C ASP A 96 5.86 -4.44 2.71
N ALA A 97 6.37 -4.54 3.95
CA ALA A 97 6.83 -3.39 4.72
C ALA A 97 8.22 -2.89 4.28
N HIS A 98 8.96 -3.67 3.49
CA HIS A 98 10.29 -3.31 3.06
C HIS A 98 10.66 -3.97 1.74
N VAL A 99 10.51 -3.19 0.67
CA VAL A 99 10.90 -3.58 -0.68
C VAL A 99 11.75 -2.48 -1.31
N HIS A 100 12.63 -2.88 -2.23
CA HIS A 100 13.26 -1.98 -3.19
C HIS A 100 12.58 -2.18 -4.55
N PRO A 101 11.51 -1.44 -4.90
CA PRO A 101 10.69 -1.76 -6.07
C PRO A 101 11.51 -1.86 -7.36
N ALA A 102 12.47 -0.94 -7.55
CA ALA A 102 13.36 -0.90 -8.72
C ALA A 102 14.29 -2.12 -8.86
N GLY A 103 14.44 -2.95 -7.82
CA GLY A 103 15.18 -4.22 -7.86
C GLY A 103 14.28 -5.45 -7.98
N VAL A 104 12.96 -5.28 -7.97
CA VAL A 104 11.97 -6.37 -8.07
C VAL A 104 11.19 -6.30 -9.38
N ILE A 105 10.96 -5.10 -9.91
CA ILE A 105 10.35 -4.93 -11.21
C ILE A 105 11.38 -5.24 -12.30
N GLU A 106 10.96 -6.03 -13.30
CA GLU A 106 11.71 -6.13 -14.54
C GLU A 106 11.60 -4.78 -15.27
N VAL A 107 12.70 -4.05 -15.28
CA VAL A 107 12.86 -2.84 -16.07
C VAL A 107 13.94 -3.10 -17.11
N GLU A 108 13.73 -2.53 -18.29
CA GLU A 108 14.79 -2.54 -19.28
C GLU A 108 15.93 -1.63 -18.78
N ASP A 109 17.07 -2.24 -18.47
CA ASP A 109 18.27 -1.54 -18.04
C ASP A 109 19.55 -2.15 -18.66
N CYS A 110 20.70 -1.66 -18.22
CA CYS A 110 22.00 -2.20 -18.58
C CYS A 110 22.56 -2.99 -17.40
N ASN A 111 22.25 -4.27 -17.32
CA ASN A 111 22.59 -5.13 -16.20
C ASN A 111 23.42 -6.33 -16.68
N LEU A 112 24.57 -6.56 -16.04
CA LEU A 112 25.45 -7.68 -16.34
C LEU A 112 25.01 -9.00 -15.70
N ASP A 113 24.01 -8.98 -14.82
CA ASP A 113 23.53 -10.15 -14.06
C ASP A 113 24.66 -10.87 -13.29
N ASN A 114 25.68 -10.11 -12.87
CA ASN A 114 26.95 -10.61 -12.29
C ASN A 114 27.75 -11.56 -13.20
N GLU A 115 27.44 -11.63 -14.48
CA GLU A 115 28.22 -12.43 -15.42
C GLU A 115 29.65 -11.88 -15.55
N PRO A 116 30.67 -12.75 -15.54
CA PRO A 116 32.05 -12.32 -15.63
C PRO A 116 32.37 -11.86 -17.06
N VAL A 117 32.84 -10.63 -17.18
CA VAL A 117 33.24 -10.02 -18.47
C VAL A 117 34.66 -9.48 -18.40
N ASP A 118 35.44 -9.62 -19.47
CA ASP A 118 36.69 -8.89 -19.63
C ASP A 118 36.45 -7.44 -20.11
N LEU A 119 37.51 -6.65 -20.22
CA LEU A 119 37.40 -5.24 -20.62
C LEU A 119 36.88 -5.05 -22.06
N ALA A 120 37.09 -5.99 -22.98
CA ALA A 120 36.57 -5.90 -24.33
C ALA A 120 35.06 -6.18 -24.34
N GLN A 121 34.64 -7.24 -23.65
CA GLN A 121 33.24 -7.60 -23.48
C GLN A 121 32.45 -6.50 -22.75
N LEU A 122 33.04 -5.87 -21.72
CA LEU A 122 32.42 -4.74 -21.02
C LEU A 122 32.20 -3.55 -21.96
N ALA A 123 33.16 -3.24 -22.82
CA ALA A 123 33.05 -2.13 -23.76
C ALA A 123 31.95 -2.38 -24.79
N GLU A 124 31.89 -3.58 -25.36
CA GLU A 124 30.85 -3.99 -26.32
C GLU A 124 29.47 -3.97 -25.67
N PHE A 125 29.34 -4.53 -24.47
CA PHE A 125 28.09 -4.55 -23.71
C PHE A 125 27.58 -3.14 -23.41
N ALA A 126 28.45 -2.26 -22.89
CA ALA A 126 28.06 -0.89 -22.56
C ALA A 126 27.66 -0.08 -23.82
N ALA A 127 28.36 -0.24 -24.94
CA ALA A 127 27.98 0.39 -26.21
C ALA A 127 26.60 -0.08 -26.69
N ALA A 128 26.36 -1.39 -26.64
CA ALA A 128 25.07 -1.97 -26.99
C ALA A 128 23.95 -1.46 -26.08
N CYS A 129 24.21 -1.26 -24.79
CA CYS A 129 23.25 -0.64 -23.88
C CYS A 129 22.92 0.81 -24.25
N VAL A 130 23.92 1.64 -24.62
CA VAL A 130 23.67 3.03 -25.05
C VAL A 130 22.69 3.05 -26.22
N GLU A 131 22.91 2.20 -27.22
CA GLU A 131 22.06 2.12 -28.41
C GLU A 131 20.67 1.58 -28.08
N ARG A 132 20.60 0.46 -27.36
CA ARG A 132 19.34 -0.22 -27.02
C ARG A 132 18.43 0.64 -26.15
N LEU A 133 19.00 1.33 -25.16
CA LEU A 133 18.26 2.22 -24.26
C LEU A 133 18.04 3.62 -24.86
N ALA A 134 18.56 3.88 -26.07
CA ALA A 134 18.49 5.17 -26.76
C ALA A 134 18.91 6.35 -25.86
N ILE A 135 20.01 6.18 -25.11
CA ILE A 135 20.50 7.19 -24.17
C ILE A 135 20.92 8.45 -24.96
N PRO A 136 20.43 9.66 -24.61
CA PRO A 136 20.85 10.89 -25.26
C PRO A 136 22.31 11.26 -24.99
N ASP A 137 22.99 11.85 -25.98
CA ASP A 137 24.35 12.38 -25.81
C ASP A 137 24.43 13.29 -24.56
N GLY A 138 25.40 13.01 -23.68
CA GLY A 138 25.61 13.72 -22.41
C GLY A 138 24.92 13.10 -21.19
N ASP A 139 23.94 12.22 -21.38
CA ASP A 139 23.26 11.52 -20.28
C ASP A 139 24.04 10.29 -19.82
N TRP A 140 23.78 9.88 -18.58
CA TRP A 140 24.50 8.81 -17.89
C TRP A 140 23.99 7.42 -18.27
N LEU A 141 24.92 6.51 -18.58
CA LEU A 141 24.67 5.08 -18.56
C LEU A 141 25.11 4.50 -17.20
N LEU A 142 24.21 3.82 -16.50
CA LEU A 142 24.54 2.97 -15.36
C LEU A 142 24.58 1.51 -15.80
N VAL A 143 25.75 0.89 -15.72
CA VAL A 143 25.94 -0.56 -15.88
C VAL A 143 25.82 -1.20 -14.49
N LYS A 144 24.79 -1.99 -14.26
CA LYS A 144 24.51 -2.65 -12.97
C LYS A 144 25.17 -4.02 -12.85
N GLN A 145 25.32 -4.48 -11.61
CA GLN A 145 25.89 -5.78 -11.25
C GLN A 145 27.28 -5.99 -11.84
N TRP A 146 28.08 -4.93 -11.89
CA TRP A 146 29.48 -5.01 -12.28
C TRP A 146 30.34 -5.51 -11.11
N ASN A 147 30.88 -6.72 -11.23
CA ASN A 147 31.72 -7.31 -10.21
C ASN A 147 33.17 -6.82 -10.31
N PHE A 148 33.58 -5.91 -9.41
CA PHE A 148 34.92 -5.32 -9.41
C PHE A 148 36.07 -6.33 -9.27
N ALA A 149 35.83 -7.50 -8.66
CA ALA A 149 36.86 -8.52 -8.46
C ALA A 149 37.10 -9.36 -9.71
N GLN A 150 36.10 -9.47 -10.58
CA GLN A 150 36.13 -10.37 -11.75
C GLN A 150 36.17 -9.62 -13.08
N ASN A 151 35.63 -8.39 -13.12
CA ASN A 151 35.31 -7.70 -14.37
C ASN A 151 36.28 -6.56 -14.72
N ASN A 152 37.51 -6.62 -14.19
CA ASN A 152 38.61 -5.69 -14.50
C ASN A 152 39.79 -6.43 -15.16
N ARG A 153 39.49 -7.43 -16.01
CA ARG A 153 40.50 -8.25 -16.68
C ARG A 153 40.88 -7.63 -18.03
N PRO A 154 42.15 -7.24 -18.26
CA PRO A 154 42.60 -6.71 -19.54
C PRO A 154 42.34 -7.66 -20.71
N ALA A 155 41.97 -7.10 -21.86
CA ALA A 155 41.75 -7.84 -23.10
C ALA A 155 42.31 -7.04 -24.29
N GLY A 156 43.16 -7.66 -25.11
CA GLY A 156 43.81 -6.97 -26.23
C GLY A 156 44.59 -5.73 -25.81
N ASP A 157 44.28 -4.58 -26.42
CA ASP A 157 44.83 -3.26 -26.14
C ASP A 157 44.15 -2.53 -24.96
N LEU A 158 43.01 -3.03 -24.49
CA LEU A 158 42.29 -2.49 -23.33
C LEU A 158 42.94 -2.97 -22.04
N LYS A 159 43.73 -2.11 -21.40
CA LYS A 159 44.46 -2.39 -20.15
C LYS A 159 43.81 -1.80 -18.91
N THR A 160 42.90 -0.85 -19.09
CA THR A 160 42.26 -0.10 -18.00
C THR A 160 40.76 0.04 -18.24
N LEU A 161 39.99 0.15 -17.16
CA LEU A 161 38.55 0.45 -17.24
C LEU A 161 38.30 1.71 -18.05
N ARG A 162 39.13 2.75 -17.90
CA ARG A 162 38.97 4.00 -18.65
C ARG A 162 39.02 3.77 -20.16
N GLN A 163 39.96 2.97 -20.65
CA GLN A 163 40.05 2.63 -22.07
C GLN A 163 38.82 1.86 -22.54
N ALA A 164 38.32 0.92 -21.74
CA ALA A 164 37.11 0.16 -22.07
C ALA A 164 35.86 1.05 -22.13
N LEU A 165 35.69 1.94 -21.14
CA LEU A 165 34.55 2.86 -21.09
C LEU A 165 34.61 3.91 -22.20
N ASP A 166 35.79 4.48 -22.50
CA ASP A 166 35.96 5.40 -23.64
C ASP A 166 35.72 4.68 -24.99
N ARG A 167 36.07 3.39 -25.08
CA ARG A 167 35.81 2.56 -26.26
C ARG A 167 34.31 2.33 -26.47
N ALA A 168 33.55 2.19 -25.38
CA ALA A 168 32.10 2.06 -25.42
C ALA A 168 31.43 3.37 -25.84
N SER A 169 31.82 4.50 -25.23
CA SER A 169 31.29 5.81 -25.57
C SER A 169 32.15 6.93 -25.00
N VAL A 170 32.44 7.94 -25.81
CA VAL A 170 33.00 9.23 -25.36
C VAL A 170 31.92 10.32 -25.25
N LYS A 171 30.67 10.00 -25.61
CA LYS A 171 29.52 10.92 -25.60
C LYS A 171 28.68 10.80 -24.35
N HIS A 172 28.76 9.67 -23.66
CA HIS A 172 27.94 9.31 -22.52
C HIS A 172 28.85 9.02 -21.33
N PRO A 173 28.69 9.69 -20.19
CA PRO A 173 29.30 9.26 -18.94
C PRO A 173 28.81 7.85 -18.58
N ILE A 174 29.74 6.95 -18.23
CA ILE A 174 29.41 5.57 -17.85
C ILE A 174 29.79 5.34 -16.38
N LEU A 175 28.84 4.87 -15.58
CA LEU A 175 29.02 4.47 -14.20
C LEU A 175 28.88 2.95 -14.09
N LEU A 176 29.85 2.30 -13.46
CA LEU A 176 29.78 0.88 -13.10
C LEU A 176 29.24 0.76 -11.68
N GLY A 177 28.02 0.26 -11.54
CA GLY A 177 27.36 -0.06 -10.27
C GLY A 177 27.54 -1.54 -9.94
N GLY A 178 28.21 -1.83 -8.83
CA GLY A 178 28.33 -3.17 -8.26
C GLY A 178 27.11 -3.57 -7.42
#